data_AF-A0A2S1JS50-F1
#
_entry.id   AF-A0A2S1JS50-F1
#
_cell.length_a   1.000
_cell.length_b   1.000
_cell.length_c   1.000
_cell.angle_alpha   90.00
_cell.angle_beta   90.00
_cell.angle_gamma   90.00
#
_symmetry.space_group_name_H-M   'P 1'
#
loop_
_entity.id
_entity.type
_entity.pdbx_description
1 polymer ?
#
loop_
_entity_poly.entity_id
_entity_poly.type
_entity_poly.pdbx_seq_one_letter_code
_entity_poly.pdbx_strand_id
1 'polypeptide(L)'
;MGFSIVRKTESEHPPANLLVDLAQALKVSTDELLGVKPVKKIKQPDSRLLRRMQQIEKLDTATKRQVIQVIHTFIENAKLKKQA
;
A
#
# COMPACT_ATOMS: atom_id res chain seq x y z
N MET A 1 -29.82 -38.47 25.23
CA MET A 1 -29.38 -38.53 23.82
C MET A 1 -28.54 -37.30 23.55
N GLY A 2 -27.25 -37.50 23.31
CA GLY A 2 -26.20 -36.49 23.46
C GLY A 2 -26.14 -35.49 22.31
N PHE A 3 -25.92 -34.22 22.67
CA PHE A 3 -25.50 -33.16 21.76
C PHE A 3 -24.06 -33.43 21.33
N SER A 4 -23.85 -33.83 20.08
CA SER A 4 -22.52 -33.93 19.49
C SER A 4 -22.00 -32.54 19.14
N ILE A 5 -21.30 -31.94 20.09
CA ILE A 5 -20.43 -30.78 19.87
C ILE A 5 -19.21 -31.32 19.10
N VAL A 6 -19.21 -31.16 17.77
CA VAL A 6 -18.00 -31.41 16.98
C VAL A 6 -17.02 -30.28 17.30
N ARG A 7 -16.13 -30.57 18.25
CA ARG A 7 -14.92 -29.77 18.48
C ARG A 7 -14.10 -29.84 17.20
N LYS A 8 -13.98 -28.68 16.53
CA LYS A 8 -13.02 -28.44 15.46
C LYS A 8 -11.64 -28.69 16.03
N THR A 9 -11.09 -29.84 15.68
CA THR A 9 -9.77 -30.34 16.06
C THR A 9 -8.71 -29.32 15.70
N GLU A 10 -7.81 -29.10 16.64
CA GLU A 10 -6.59 -28.30 16.53
C GLU A 10 -5.89 -28.57 15.21
N SER A 11 -5.82 -27.55 14.38
CA SER A 11 -4.69 -27.37 13.47
C SER A 11 -4.24 -25.95 13.72
N GLU A 12 -2.99 -25.79 14.13
CA GLU A 12 -2.33 -24.49 14.30
C GLU A 12 -2.27 -23.68 13.00
N HIS A 13 -2.73 -24.27 11.90
CA HIS A 13 -2.79 -23.68 10.59
C HIS A 13 -4.21 -23.20 10.29
N PRO A 14 -4.40 -21.91 9.95
CA PRO A 14 -5.69 -21.41 9.50
C PRO A 14 -6.15 -22.24 8.29
N PRO A 15 -7.46 -22.49 8.14
CA PRO A 15 -7.99 -23.20 6.99
C PRO A 15 -7.52 -22.50 5.71
N ALA A 16 -7.09 -23.28 4.71
CA ALA A 16 -6.34 -22.80 3.55
C ALA A 16 -7.09 -21.70 2.75
N ASN A 17 -8.41 -21.69 2.80
CA ASN A 17 -9.24 -20.63 2.23
C ASN A 17 -8.98 -19.26 2.88
N LEU A 18 -8.83 -19.19 4.21
CA LEU A 18 -8.55 -17.94 4.92
C LEU A 18 -7.18 -17.37 4.59
N LEU A 19 -6.20 -18.20 4.24
CA LEU A 19 -4.88 -17.71 3.82
C LEU A 19 -4.97 -16.90 2.52
N VAL A 20 -5.81 -17.34 1.58
CA VAL A 20 -6.02 -16.63 0.31
C VAL A 20 -6.73 -15.30 0.57
N ASP A 21 -7.77 -15.30 1.39
CA ASP A 21 -8.51 -14.09 1.74
C ASP A 21 -7.63 -13.06 2.47
N LEU A 22 -6.79 -13.53 3.39
CA LEU A 22 -5.82 -12.68 4.11
C LEU A 22 -4.75 -12.12 3.17
N ALA A 23 -4.21 -12.92 2.26
CA ALA A 23 -3.23 -12.47 1.28
C ALA A 23 -3.82 -11.37 0.37
N GLN A 24 -5.07 -11.53 -0.07
CA GLN A 24 -5.77 -10.52 -0.87
C GLN A 24 -6.04 -9.24 -0.08
N ALA A 25 -6.54 -9.35 1.16
CA ALA A 25 -6.83 -8.19 2.01
C ALA A 25 -5.56 -7.36 2.31
N LEU A 26 -4.43 -8.04 2.54
CA LEU A 26 -3.14 -7.42 2.83
C LEU A 26 -2.35 -7.04 1.57
N LYS A 27 -2.86 -7.38 0.38
CA LYS A 27 -2.19 -7.15 -0.93
C LYS A 27 -0.77 -7.72 -0.99
N VAL A 28 -0.57 -8.89 -0.40
CA VAL A 28 0.69 -9.66 -0.44
C VAL A 28 0.43 -11.03 -1.09
N SER A 29 1.48 -11.70 -1.55
CA SER A 29 1.36 -13.08 -2.01
C SER A 29 1.24 -14.07 -0.84
N THR A 30 0.67 -15.25 -1.10
CA THR A 30 0.58 -16.32 -0.08
C THR A 30 1.96 -16.76 0.41
N ASP A 31 2.97 -16.78 -0.47
CA ASP A 31 4.36 -17.05 -0.10
C ASP A 31 4.93 -16.00 0.87
N GLU A 32 4.59 -14.72 0.66
CA GLU A 32 5.00 -13.62 1.55
C GLU A 32 4.26 -13.69 2.88
N LEU A 33 2.97 -14.02 2.86
CA LEU A 33 2.16 -14.19 4.06
C LEU A 33 2.65 -15.35 4.94
N LEU A 34 3.07 -16.45 4.32
CA LEU A 34 3.61 -17.63 5.01
C LEU A 34 5.09 -17.49 5.38
N GLY A 35 5.76 -16.38 5.01
CA GLY A 35 7.18 -16.15 5.31
C GLY A 35 8.16 -16.97 4.44
N VAL A 36 7.67 -17.64 3.40
CA VAL A 36 8.50 -18.34 2.39
C VAL A 36 9.26 -17.31 1.55
N LYS A 37 8.65 -16.16 1.29
CA LYS A 37 9.29 -15.01 0.63
C LYS A 37 9.29 -13.79 1.57
N PRO A 38 10.33 -12.95 1.51
CA PRO A 38 10.33 -11.71 2.26
C PRO A 38 9.23 -10.78 1.72
N VAL A 39 8.41 -10.22 2.61
CA VAL A 39 7.41 -9.20 2.25
C VAL A 39 8.14 -8.01 1.65
N LYS A 40 7.80 -7.66 0.40
CA LYS A 40 8.31 -6.42 -0.20
C LYS A 40 7.83 -5.23 0.63
N LYS A 41 8.76 -4.57 1.32
CA LYS A 41 8.48 -3.30 1.99
C LYS A 41 8.03 -2.29 0.93
N ILE A 42 6.74 -1.97 0.92
CA ILE A 42 6.23 -0.84 0.16
C ILE A 42 6.93 0.37 0.75
N LYS A 43 7.79 1.04 -0.03
CA LYS A 43 8.35 2.33 0.37
C LYS A 43 7.16 3.25 0.59
N GLN A 44 6.85 3.54 1.85
CA GLN A 44 5.87 4.55 2.14
C GLN A 44 6.37 5.87 1.54
N PRO A 45 5.50 6.63 0.86
CA PRO A 45 5.88 7.94 0.36
C PRO A 45 6.43 8.76 1.52
N ASP A 46 7.46 9.55 1.25
CA ASP A 46 8.10 10.39 2.27
C ASP A 46 7.03 11.18 3.03
N SER A 47 6.97 10.97 4.35
CA SER A 47 5.99 11.61 5.25
C SER A 47 5.97 13.12 5.09
N ARG A 48 7.11 13.75 4.77
CA ARG A 48 7.20 15.18 4.50
C ARG A 48 6.51 15.54 3.18
N LEU A 49 6.76 14.78 2.11
CA LEU A 49 6.13 14.99 0.81
C LEU A 49 4.61 14.84 0.92
N LEU A 50 4.13 13.80 1.59
CA LEU A 50 2.70 13.57 1.79
C LEU A 50 2.05 14.75 2.52
N ARG A 51 2.66 15.22 3.62
CA ARG A 51 2.16 16.40 4.36
C ARG A 51 2.14 17.65 3.49
N ARG A 52 3.14 17.85 2.62
CA ARG A 52 3.18 18.99 1.69
C ARG A 52 2.06 18.92 0.66
N MET A 53 1.79 17.74 0.09
CA MET A 53 0.67 17.57 -0.86
C MET A 53 -0.68 17.87 -0.20
N GLN A 54 -0.90 17.38 1.02
CA GLN A 54 -2.11 17.69 1.80
C GLN A 54 -2.27 19.18 2.12
N GLN A 55 -1.16 19.91 2.32
CA GLN A 55 -1.20 21.37 2.49
C GLN A 55 -1.60 22.07 1.18
N ILE A 56 -1.05 21.64 0.04
CA ILE A 56 -1.36 22.19 -1.27
C ILE A 56 -2.83 22.00 -1.63
N GLU A 57 -3.42 20.85 -1.27
CA GLU A 57 -4.85 20.57 -1.47
C GLU A 57 -5.77 21.57 -0.77
N LYS A 58 -5.33 22.18 0.33
CA LYS A 58 -6.11 23.16 1.11
C LYS A 58 -5.97 24.61 0.61
N LEU A 59 -5.08 24.87 -0.35
CA LEU A 59 -4.90 26.20 -0.93
C LEU A 59 -6.08 26.62 -1.79
N ASP A 60 -6.23 27.94 -1.99
CA ASP A 60 -7.16 28.50 -2.97
C ASP A 60 -6.79 28.04 -4.39
N THR A 61 -7.78 28.08 -5.29
CA THR A 61 -7.63 27.52 -6.65
C THR A 61 -6.53 28.20 -7.46
N ALA A 62 -6.29 29.51 -7.27
CA ALA A 62 -5.28 30.24 -8.02
C ALA A 62 -3.87 29.84 -7.56
N THR A 63 -3.61 29.89 -6.25
CA THR A 63 -2.32 29.50 -5.66
C THR A 63 -2.02 28.03 -5.90
N LYS A 64 -3.01 27.15 -5.76
CA LYS A 64 -2.87 25.71 -6.03
C LYS A 64 -2.43 25.44 -7.46
N ARG A 65 -3.05 26.10 -8.46
CA ARG A 65 -2.65 25.96 -9.87
C ARG A 65 -1.21 26.39 -10.12
N GLN A 66 -0.80 27.53 -9.56
CA GLN A 66 0.57 28.02 -9.70
C GLN A 66 1.59 27.02 -9.11
N VAL A 67 1.33 26.51 -7.91
CA VAL A 67 2.21 25.53 -7.25
C VAL A 67 2.33 24.26 -8.10
N ILE A 68 1.22 23.73 -8.61
CA ILE A 68 1.20 22.53 -9.47
C ILE A 68 2.00 22.77 -10.76
N GLN A 69 1.84 23.94 -11.40
CA GLN A 69 2.56 24.28 -12.62
C GLN A 69 4.07 24.30 -12.39
N VAL A 70 4.53 24.90 -11.29
CA VAL A 70 5.95 24.91 -10.94
C VAL A 70 6.48 23.49 -10.74
N ILE A 71 5.75 22.65 -10.00
CA ILE A 71 6.11 21.23 -9.79
C ILE A 71 6.21 20.50 -11.12
N HIS A 72 5.24 20.70 -12.03
CA HIS A 72 5.24 20.08 -13.34
C HIS A 72 6.48 20.43 -14.15
N THR A 73 6.85 21.72 -14.21
CA THR A 73 8.05 22.19 -14.91
C THR A 73 9.33 21.51 -14.38
N PHE A 74 9.48 21.38 -13.06
CA PHE A 74 10.64 20.69 -12.49
C PHE A 74 10.68 19.20 -12.83
N ILE A 75 9.53 18.53 -12.82
CA ILE A 75 9.43 17.10 -13.18
C ILE A 75 9.81 16.89 -14.65
N GLU A 76 9.27 17.68 -15.56
CA GLU A 76 9.56 17.56 -16.99
C GLU A 76 11.04 17.85 -17.28
N ASN A 77 11.60 18.91 -16.70
CA ASN A 77 13.04 19.20 -16.81
C ASN A 77 13.92 18.05 -16.29
N ALA A 78 13.54 17.41 -15.18
CA ALA A 78 14.27 16.27 -14.65
C ALA A 78 14.17 15.02 -15.54
N LYS A 79 13.04 14.79 -16.21
CA LYS A 79 12.89 13.70 -17.20
C LYS A 79 13.77 13.93 -18.42
N LEU A 80 13.77 15.15 -18.97
CA LEU A 80 14.57 15.51 -20.14
C LEU A 80 16.07 15.29 -19.87
N LYS A 81 16.56 15.70 -18.69
CA LYS A 81 17.95 15.47 -18.26
C LYS A 81 18.34 14.00 -18.07
N LYS A 82 17.38 13.10 -17.87
CA LYS A 82 17.63 11.65 -17.77
C LYS A 82 17.66 10.93 -19.12
N GLN A 83 17.14 11.58 -20.17
CA GLN A 83 17.03 11.02 -21.52
C GLN A 83 18.17 11.50 -22.44
N ALA A 84 18.91 12.53 -22.04
CA ALA A 84 20.14 13.00 -22.68
C ALA A 84 21.36 12.32 -22.06
#